data_AF-A0A075JUG5-F1
#
_entry.id   AF-A0A075JUG5-F1
#
_cell.length_a   1.000
_cell.length_b   1.000
_cell.length_c   1.000
_cell.angle_alpha   90.00
_cell.angle_beta   90.00
_cell.angle_gamma   90.00
#
_symmetry.space_group_name_H-M   'P 1'
#
loop_
_entity.id
_entity.type
_entity.pdbx_description
1 polymer ?
#
loop_
_entity_poly.entity_id
_entity_poly.type
_entity_poly.pdbx_seq_one_letter_code
_entity_poly.pdbx_strand_id
1 'polypeptide(L)'
;MNYDYLINKAIQNNEAKDLLCGKKPYEVEVSKYTSDVFPTDINSVLVNCFYKQLENAANIKEIFENNLKQLLNENACNVYIAILYFDACIFYEEIGKATFFINREILVRNIKEAVYKNKDELTQIITFENGMKKYNPLKNIENFNKYYEKEYSFSIV
;
A
#
# COMPACT_ATOMS: atom_id res chain seq x y z
N MET A 1 2.66 20.23 -2.24
CA MET A 1 1.67 19.49 -3.05
C MET A 1 0.28 19.67 -2.47
N ASN A 2 -0.76 19.78 -3.29
CA ASN A 2 -2.15 19.82 -2.84
C ASN A 2 -2.72 18.39 -2.85
N TYR A 3 -2.80 17.76 -1.68
CA TYR A 3 -3.25 16.37 -1.55
C TYR A 3 -4.75 16.20 -1.76
N ASP A 4 -5.57 17.19 -1.38
CA ASP A 4 -7.02 17.15 -1.59
C ASP A 4 -7.35 17.14 -3.08
N TYR A 5 -6.68 17.98 -3.87
CA TYR A 5 -6.80 17.94 -5.33
C TYR A 5 -6.35 16.59 -5.90
N LEU A 6 -5.25 16.03 -5.38
CA LEU A 6 -4.66 14.78 -5.85
C LEU A 6 -5.63 13.60 -5.72
N ILE A 7 -6.17 13.39 -4.52
CA ILE A 7 -7.12 12.30 -4.27
C ILE A 7 -8.46 12.55 -4.98
N ASN A 8 -8.99 13.77 -4.95
CA ASN A 8 -10.26 14.06 -5.59
C ASN A 8 -10.21 13.81 -7.10
N LYS A 9 -9.10 14.20 -7.75
CA LYS A 9 -8.87 13.90 -9.16
C LYS A 9 -8.78 12.39 -9.42
N ALA A 10 -8.02 11.67 -8.61
CA ALA A 10 -7.89 10.22 -8.76
C ALA A 10 -9.24 9.51 -8.57
N ILE A 11 -10.07 9.93 -7.62
CA ILE A 11 -11.41 9.37 -7.42
C ILE A 11 -12.34 9.71 -8.59
N GLN A 12 -12.39 10.97 -9.02
CA GLN A 12 -13.24 11.43 -10.13
C GLN A 12 -12.93 10.68 -11.44
N ASN A 13 -11.67 10.34 -11.66
CA ASN A 13 -11.21 9.62 -12.85
C ASN A 13 -11.22 8.10 -12.69
N ASN A 14 -11.56 7.56 -11.52
CA ASN A 14 -11.43 6.13 -11.19
C ASN A 14 -9.97 5.61 -11.31
N GLU A 15 -9.01 6.44 -10.92
CA GLU A 15 -7.55 6.24 -10.98
C GLU A 15 -6.92 6.15 -9.58
N ALA A 16 -7.70 5.85 -8.54
CA ALA A 16 -7.18 5.71 -7.16
C ALA A 16 -6.07 4.64 -7.06
N LYS A 17 -6.13 3.58 -7.87
CA LYS A 17 -5.05 2.60 -7.99
C LYS A 17 -3.75 3.24 -8.49
N ASP A 18 -3.84 4.10 -9.50
CA ASP A 18 -2.68 4.76 -10.09
C ASP A 18 -2.02 5.73 -9.10
N LEU A 19 -2.81 6.35 -8.22
CA LEU A 19 -2.31 7.11 -7.07
C LEU A 19 -1.54 6.22 -6.08
N LEU A 20 -2.07 5.06 -5.70
CA LEU A 20 -1.36 4.12 -4.82
C LEU A 20 -0.06 3.60 -5.47
N CYS A 21 -0.07 3.40 -6.79
CA CYS A 21 1.10 2.96 -7.55
C CYS A 21 2.11 4.09 -7.84
N GLY A 22 1.83 5.34 -7.46
CA GLY A 22 2.72 6.46 -7.77
C GLY A 22 2.85 6.77 -9.25
N LYS A 23 1.86 6.40 -10.08
CA LYS A 23 1.91 6.72 -11.52
C LYS A 23 1.73 8.20 -11.74
N LYS A 24 2.51 8.79 -12.65
CA LYS A 24 2.33 10.20 -13.03
C LYS A 24 0.91 10.42 -13.57
N PRO A 25 0.23 11.51 -13.17
CA PRO A 25 0.74 12.65 -12.41
C PRO A 25 0.56 12.54 -10.88
N TYR A 26 0.23 11.36 -10.36
CA TYR A 26 -0.10 11.13 -8.95
C TYR A 26 1.10 10.85 -8.02
N GLU A 27 2.29 10.69 -8.59
CA GLU A 27 3.52 10.41 -7.86
C GLU A 27 3.78 11.43 -6.74
N VAL A 28 3.94 10.93 -5.51
CA VAL A 28 4.40 11.71 -4.36
C VAL A 28 5.88 11.44 -4.15
N GLU A 29 6.68 12.50 -4.23
CA GLU A 29 8.13 12.41 -4.12
C GLU A 29 8.56 11.75 -2.81
N VAL A 30 9.38 10.71 -2.92
CA VAL A 30 9.99 10.02 -1.79
C VAL A 30 11.18 10.85 -1.29
N SER A 31 11.28 11.05 0.02
CA SER A 31 12.42 11.72 0.63
C SER A 31 13.76 11.09 0.19
N LYS A 32 14.72 11.93 -0.19
CA LYS A 32 16.10 11.51 -0.52
C LYS A 32 16.85 10.82 0.64
N TYR A 33 16.33 10.93 1.87
CA TYR A 33 16.90 10.30 3.06
C TYR A 33 16.34 8.90 3.32
N THR A 34 15.35 8.47 2.55
CA THR A 34 14.79 7.12 2.62
C THR A 34 15.82 6.12 2.10
N SER A 35 16.14 5.12 2.91
CA SER A 35 17.14 4.09 2.58
C SER A 35 16.62 2.98 1.66
N ASP A 36 15.30 2.87 1.52
CA ASP A 36 14.61 1.90 0.67
C ASP A 36 13.98 2.57 -0.56
N VAL A 37 13.54 1.77 -1.52
CA VAL A 37 12.96 2.22 -2.79
C VAL A 37 11.44 2.05 -2.79
N PHE A 38 10.73 3.10 -3.18
CA PHE A 38 9.26 3.11 -3.23
C PHE A 38 8.74 3.79 -4.50
N PRO A 39 7.63 3.32 -5.08
CA PRO A 39 7.05 3.99 -6.26
C PRO A 39 6.57 5.42 -5.95
N THR A 40 6.24 5.69 -4.69
CA THR A 40 5.72 6.95 -4.16
C THR A 40 5.92 6.96 -2.65
N ASP A 41 5.82 8.11 -1.99
CA ASP A 41 5.82 8.16 -0.52
C ASP A 41 4.51 7.55 0.03
N ILE A 42 4.61 6.29 0.44
CA ILE A 42 3.51 5.47 0.95
C ILE A 42 2.81 6.14 2.14
N ASN A 43 3.58 6.67 3.10
CA ASN A 43 3.04 7.30 4.30
C ASN A 43 2.34 8.61 3.96
N SER A 44 2.97 9.45 3.12
CA SER A 44 2.37 10.70 2.69
C SER A 44 1.09 10.48 1.89
N VAL A 45 1.04 9.47 1.02
CA VAL A 45 -0.19 9.10 0.31
C VAL A 45 -1.26 8.60 1.28
N LEU A 46 -0.95 7.62 2.14
CA LEU A 46 -1.93 7.09 3.10
C LEU A 46 -2.51 8.20 3.98
N VAL A 47 -1.64 8.99 4.63
CA VAL A 47 -2.08 10.01 5.58
C VAL A 47 -2.81 11.14 4.88
N ASN A 48 -2.22 11.73 3.84
CA ASN A 48 -2.74 12.97 3.28
C ASN A 48 -3.82 12.75 2.22
N CYS A 49 -3.78 11.63 1.47
CA CYS A 49 -4.78 11.34 0.45
C CYS A 49 -5.95 10.50 1.00
N PHE A 50 -5.76 9.68 2.03
CA PHE A 50 -6.85 8.84 2.54
C PHE A 50 -7.28 9.21 3.95
N TYR A 51 -6.36 9.27 4.92
CA TYR A 51 -6.77 9.49 6.31
C TYR A 51 -7.31 10.89 6.59
N LYS A 52 -6.75 11.93 5.97
CA LYS A 52 -7.20 13.32 6.16
C LYS A 52 -8.50 13.68 5.42
N GLN A 53 -9.08 12.77 4.63
CA GLN A 53 -10.27 13.06 3.80
C GLN A 53 -11.62 12.87 4.52
N LEU A 54 -11.66 13.11 5.84
CA LEU A 54 -12.81 12.85 6.72
C LEU A 54 -14.08 13.61 6.33
N GLU A 55 -13.96 14.79 5.69
CA GLU A 55 -15.11 15.62 5.30
C GLU A 55 -15.51 15.47 3.82
N ASN A 56 -14.66 14.85 2.99
CA ASN A 56 -14.78 14.95 1.52
C ASN A 56 -15.21 13.65 0.81
N ALA A 57 -15.18 12.48 1.47
CA ALA A 57 -15.60 11.23 0.84
C ALA A 57 -16.13 10.21 1.86
N ALA A 58 -17.46 10.09 1.95
CA ALA A 58 -18.16 9.13 2.81
C ALA A 58 -17.76 7.65 2.57
N ASN A 59 -17.07 7.37 1.47
CA ASN A 59 -16.63 6.04 1.04
C ASN A 59 -15.10 5.92 0.89
N ILE A 60 -14.29 6.83 1.44
CA ILE A 60 -12.82 6.81 1.24
C ILE A 60 -12.16 5.50 1.68
N LYS A 61 -12.62 4.94 2.82
CA LYS A 61 -12.19 3.62 3.31
C LYS A 61 -12.45 2.53 2.29
N GLU A 62 -13.66 2.50 1.73
CA GLU A 62 -14.08 1.48 0.78
C GLU A 62 -13.31 1.60 -0.53
N ILE A 63 -13.11 2.83 -1.03
CA ILE A 63 -12.27 3.10 -2.20
C ILE A 63 -10.86 2.55 -1.97
N PHE A 64 -10.25 2.87 -0.82
CA PHE A 64 -8.92 2.40 -0.47
C PHE A 64 -8.84 0.87 -0.43
N GLU A 65 -9.72 0.21 0.35
CA GLU A 65 -9.72 -1.24 0.50
C GLU A 65 -9.98 -1.97 -0.83
N ASN A 66 -10.87 -1.45 -1.67
CA ASN A 66 -11.16 -2.07 -2.97
C ASN A 66 -9.97 -1.94 -3.92
N ASN A 67 -9.26 -0.82 -3.92
CA ASN A 67 -8.04 -0.68 -4.72
C ASN A 67 -6.89 -1.56 -4.19
N LEU A 68 -6.74 -1.74 -2.86
CA LEU A 68 -5.80 -2.71 -2.32
C LEU A 68 -6.13 -4.14 -2.77
N LYS A 69 -7.41 -4.54 -2.71
CA LYS A 69 -7.84 -5.86 -3.21
C LYS A 69 -7.57 -6.02 -4.71
N GLN A 70 -7.74 -4.97 -5.49
CA GLN A 70 -7.41 -4.99 -6.91
C GLN A 70 -5.90 -5.21 -7.13
N LEU A 71 -5.04 -4.46 -6.45
CA LEU A 71 -3.59 -4.61 -6.52
C LEU A 71 -3.12 -6.02 -6.13
N LEU A 72 -3.73 -6.61 -5.10
CA LEU A 72 -3.44 -7.99 -4.66
C LEU A 72 -3.81 -9.07 -5.70
N ASN A 73 -4.64 -8.76 -6.68
CA ASN A 73 -5.00 -9.66 -7.77
C ASN A 73 -4.19 -9.43 -9.06
N GLU A 74 -3.19 -8.53 -9.03
CA GLU A 74 -2.35 -8.21 -10.18
C GLU A 74 -0.94 -8.83 -10.02
N ASN A 75 0.08 -8.21 -10.60
CA ASN A 75 1.46 -8.71 -10.62
C ASN A 75 2.20 -8.52 -9.28
N ALA A 76 3.38 -9.13 -9.16
CA ALA A 76 4.21 -9.06 -7.95
C ALA A 76 4.54 -7.63 -7.49
N CYS A 77 4.71 -6.69 -8.42
CA CYS A 77 4.93 -5.28 -8.10
C CYS A 77 3.72 -4.68 -7.36
N ASN A 78 2.52 -4.87 -7.90
CA ASN A 78 1.28 -4.38 -7.32
C ASN A 78 0.95 -5.06 -5.99
N VAL A 79 1.20 -6.37 -5.88
CA VAL A 79 1.10 -7.11 -4.62
C VAL A 79 2.02 -6.50 -3.56
N TYR A 80 3.28 -6.22 -3.89
CA TYR A 80 4.21 -5.62 -2.94
C TYR A 80 3.76 -4.23 -2.48
N ILE A 81 3.28 -3.39 -3.40
CA ILE A 81 2.74 -2.05 -3.08
C ILE A 81 1.55 -2.17 -2.13
N ALA A 82 0.62 -3.09 -2.38
CA ALA A 82 -0.53 -3.30 -1.50
C ALA A 82 -0.09 -3.71 -0.08
N ILE A 83 0.94 -4.54 0.04
CA ILE A 83 1.50 -4.96 1.34
C ILE A 83 2.18 -3.80 2.07
N LEU A 84 2.86 -2.90 1.35
CA LEU A 84 3.44 -1.68 1.96
C LEU A 84 2.36 -0.78 2.56
N TYR A 85 1.23 -0.62 1.87
CA TYR A 85 0.08 0.12 2.42
C TYR A 85 -0.58 -0.60 3.58
N PHE A 86 -0.69 -1.93 3.52
CA PHE A 86 -1.18 -2.73 4.64
C PHE A 86 -0.31 -2.53 5.88
N ASP A 87 1.02 -2.62 5.75
CA ASP A 87 1.97 -2.39 6.83
C ASP A 87 1.85 -0.96 7.42
N ALA A 88 1.77 0.04 6.55
CA ALA A 88 1.56 1.42 6.98
C ALA A 88 0.23 1.59 7.75
N CYS A 89 -0.85 0.94 7.31
CA CYS A 89 -2.11 0.94 8.05
C CYS A 89 -1.95 0.34 9.45
N ILE A 90 -1.30 -0.82 9.58
CA ILE A 90 -1.06 -1.45 10.89
C ILE A 90 -0.29 -0.49 11.82
N PHE A 91 0.78 0.14 11.33
CA PHE A 91 1.54 1.12 12.10
C PHE A 91 0.69 2.32 12.56
N TYR A 92 -0.13 2.90 11.67
CA TYR A 92 -0.97 4.05 12.04
C TYR A 92 -2.12 3.66 12.98
N GLU A 93 -2.65 2.44 12.87
CA GLU A 93 -3.61 1.88 13.81
C GLU A 93 -3.00 1.72 15.21
N GLU A 94 -1.77 1.20 15.32
CA GLU A 94 -1.02 1.03 16.58
C GLU A 94 -0.83 2.32 17.34
N ILE A 95 -0.38 3.37 16.65
CA ILE A 95 -0.08 4.65 17.28
C ILE A 95 -1.33 5.53 17.48
N GLY A 96 -2.53 5.00 17.18
CA GLY A 96 -3.80 5.69 17.38
C GLY A 96 -4.00 6.90 16.46
N LYS A 97 -3.41 6.89 15.26
CA LYS A 97 -3.49 7.97 14.27
C LYS A 97 -4.24 7.61 12.99
N ALA A 98 -4.68 6.37 12.85
CA ALA A 98 -5.56 5.96 11.75
C ALA A 98 -6.95 6.59 11.90
N THR A 99 -7.49 7.14 10.82
CA THR A 99 -8.86 7.70 10.82
C THR A 99 -9.92 6.71 10.38
N PHE A 100 -9.49 5.59 9.80
CA PHE A 100 -10.30 4.39 9.60
C PHE A 100 -9.44 3.15 9.81
N PHE A 101 -10.08 2.03 10.18
CA PHE A 101 -9.44 0.73 10.34
C PHE A 101 -9.71 -0.13 9.12
N ILE A 102 -8.69 -0.83 8.63
CA ILE A 102 -8.86 -1.78 7.51
C ILE A 102 -9.51 -3.08 7.99
N ASN A 103 -10.23 -3.77 7.10
CA ASN A 103 -10.71 -5.13 7.34
C ASN A 103 -9.54 -6.11 7.26
N ARG A 104 -8.81 -6.22 8.37
CA ARG A 104 -7.59 -7.00 8.49
C ARG A 104 -7.79 -8.47 8.15
N GLU A 105 -8.88 -9.09 8.59
CA GLU A 105 -9.16 -10.50 8.32
C GLU A 105 -9.22 -10.80 6.81
N ILE A 106 -9.99 -10.00 6.07
CA ILE A 106 -10.13 -10.17 4.62
C ILE A 106 -8.80 -9.88 3.91
N LEU A 107 -8.13 -8.78 4.28
CA LEU A 107 -6.87 -8.41 3.61
C LEU A 107 -5.75 -9.39 3.89
N VAL A 108 -5.62 -9.91 5.12
CA VAL A 108 -4.64 -10.94 5.46
C VAL A 108 -4.83 -12.19 4.59
N ARG A 109 -6.07 -12.67 4.42
CA ARG A 109 -6.35 -13.81 3.53
C ARG A 109 -5.95 -13.51 2.09
N ASN A 110 -6.35 -12.35 1.57
CA ASN A 110 -6.05 -11.97 0.19
C ASN A 110 -4.53 -11.80 -0.04
N ILE A 111 -3.81 -11.25 0.94
CA ILE A 111 -2.35 -11.10 0.91
C ILE A 111 -1.68 -12.47 0.86
N LYS A 112 -2.08 -13.42 1.72
CA LYS A 112 -1.53 -14.78 1.67
C LYS A 112 -1.65 -15.43 0.30
N GLU A 113 -2.85 -15.36 -0.27
CA GLU A 113 -3.10 -15.91 -1.61
C GLU A 113 -2.26 -15.20 -2.68
N ALA A 114 -2.16 -13.87 -2.63
CA ALA A 114 -1.38 -13.07 -3.56
C ALA A 114 0.12 -13.35 -3.47
N VAL A 115 0.65 -13.45 -2.25
CA VAL A 115 2.06 -13.76 -2.00
C VAL A 115 2.38 -15.18 -2.46
N TYR A 116 1.51 -16.15 -2.19
CA TYR A 116 1.66 -17.52 -2.69
C TYR A 116 1.72 -17.57 -4.22
N LYS A 117 0.77 -16.92 -4.90
CA LYS A 117 0.70 -16.89 -6.37
C LYS A 117 1.89 -16.19 -7.03
N ASN A 118 2.43 -15.16 -6.40
CA ASN A 118 3.52 -14.33 -6.94
C ASN A 118 4.88 -14.64 -6.31
N LYS A 119 5.01 -15.75 -5.58
CA LYS A 119 6.19 -16.04 -4.73
C LYS A 119 7.51 -15.97 -5.50
N ASP A 120 7.57 -16.61 -6.68
CA ASP A 120 8.79 -16.67 -7.47
C ASP A 120 9.23 -15.27 -7.93
N GLU A 121 8.31 -14.46 -8.44
CA GLU A 121 8.59 -13.07 -8.84
C GLU A 121 9.00 -12.19 -7.64
N LEU A 122 8.37 -12.38 -6.48
CA LEU A 122 8.70 -11.65 -5.25
C LEU A 122 10.08 -12.01 -4.68
N THR A 123 10.69 -13.13 -5.07
CA THR A 123 12.10 -13.43 -4.73
C THR A 123 13.10 -12.74 -5.66
N GLN A 124 12.64 -12.22 -6.79
CA GLN A 124 13.47 -11.60 -7.82
C GLN A 124 13.46 -10.06 -7.70
N ILE A 125 13.59 -9.36 -8.82
CA ILE A 125 13.56 -7.91 -8.90
C ILE A 125 12.20 -7.50 -9.46
N ILE A 126 11.51 -6.61 -8.76
CA ILE A 126 10.36 -5.90 -9.31
C ILE A 126 10.78 -4.49 -9.71
N THR A 127 10.17 -3.96 -10.77
CA THR A 127 10.40 -2.59 -11.24
C THR A 127 9.12 -1.79 -11.08
N PHE A 128 9.21 -0.69 -10.35
CA PHE A 128 8.11 0.26 -10.19
C PHE A 128 7.92 1.11 -11.44
N GLU A 129 6.76 1.75 -11.56
CA GLU A 129 6.41 2.64 -12.68
C GLU A 129 7.39 3.81 -12.86
N ASN A 130 7.99 4.30 -11.77
CA ASN A 130 9.04 5.32 -11.82
C ASN A 130 10.44 4.77 -12.19
N GLY A 131 10.54 3.49 -12.55
CA GLY A 131 11.77 2.84 -12.99
C GLY A 131 12.67 2.34 -11.85
N MET A 132 12.34 2.63 -10.59
CA MET A 132 13.10 2.11 -9.46
C MET A 132 12.91 0.61 -9.29
N LYS A 133 13.95 -0.06 -8.80
CA LYS A 133 14.01 -1.53 -8.73
C LYS A 133 14.13 -1.99 -7.29
N LYS A 134 13.18 -2.80 -6.83
CA LYS A 134 13.22 -3.46 -5.52
C LYS A 134 13.73 -4.89 -5.69
N TYR A 135 14.83 -5.20 -5.01
CA TYR A 135 15.44 -6.52 -4.98
C TYR A 135 14.85 -7.36 -3.85
N ASN A 136 14.44 -8.58 -4.17
CA ASN A 136 13.86 -9.56 -3.26
C ASN A 136 12.80 -8.95 -2.31
N PRO A 137 11.67 -8.45 -2.85
CA PRO A 137 10.52 -7.99 -2.06
C PRO A 137 10.08 -8.96 -0.96
N LEU A 138 10.13 -10.27 -1.22
CA LEU A 138 9.69 -11.32 -0.30
C LEU A 138 10.41 -11.24 1.05
N LYS A 139 11.71 -10.92 1.05
CA LYS A 139 12.47 -10.74 2.30
C LYS A 139 11.91 -9.64 3.19
N ASN A 140 11.40 -8.55 2.60
CA ASN A 140 10.73 -7.50 3.38
C ASN A 140 9.38 -8.00 3.91
N ILE A 141 8.61 -8.71 3.08
CA ILE A 141 7.31 -9.29 3.47
C ILE A 141 7.50 -10.26 4.65
N GLU A 142 8.53 -11.10 4.62
CA GLU A 142 8.85 -12.02 5.73
C GLU A 142 9.23 -11.28 7.02
N ASN A 143 9.89 -10.12 6.92
CA ASN A 143 10.21 -9.30 8.09
C ASN A 143 8.95 -8.68 8.71
N PHE A 144 8.04 -8.16 7.88
CA PHE A 144 6.73 -7.71 8.34
C PHE A 144 5.95 -8.86 8.98
N ASN A 145 5.96 -10.04 8.35
CA ASN A 145 5.28 -11.21 8.86
C ASN A 145 5.74 -11.62 10.27
N LYS A 146 7.06 -11.65 10.51
CA LYS A 146 7.60 -11.97 11.84
C LYS A 146 7.09 -11.02 12.92
N TYR A 147 6.96 -9.74 12.58
CA TYR A 147 6.37 -8.76 13.48
C TYR A 147 4.89 -9.06 13.73
N TYR A 148 4.13 -9.35 12.67
CA TYR A 148 2.70 -9.66 12.80
C TYR A 148 2.40 -10.95 13.58
N GLU A 149 3.20 -12.00 13.39
CA GLU A 149 3.07 -13.23 14.14
C GLU A 149 3.30 -12.99 15.63
N LYS A 150 4.32 -12.17 15.96
CA LYS A 150 4.69 -11.86 17.33
C LYS A 150 3.68 -10.97 18.05
N GLU A 151 3.27 -9.88 17.42
CA GLU A 151 2.43 -8.86 18.07
C GLU A 151 0.92 -9.10 17.89
N TYR A 152 0.52 -9.78 16.81
CA TYR A 152 -0.89 -9.94 16.44
C TYR A 152 -1.36 -11.36 16.23
N SER A 153 -0.47 -12.36 16.32
CA SER A 153 -0.83 -13.77 16.17
C SER A 153 -1.49 -14.10 14.82
N PHE A 154 -1.16 -13.35 13.75
CA PHE A 154 -1.52 -13.70 12.37
C PHE A 154 -0.28 -13.71 11.47
N SER A 155 -0.37 -14.47 10.37
CA SER A 155 0.63 -14.49 9.29
C SER A 155 0.03 -13.86 8.03
N ILE A 156 0.87 -13.33 7.14
CA ILE A 156 0.56 -12.90 5.77
C ILE A 156 1.33 -13.69 4.69
N VAL A 157 2.19 -14.62 5.11
CA VAL A 157 2.87 -15.63 4.27
C VAL A 157 2.42 -17.04 4.63
#